data_AF-A0A423VPY5-F1
#
_entry.id   AF-A0A423VPY5-F1
#
_cell.length_a   1.000
_cell.length_b   1.000
_cell.length_c   1.000
_cell.angle_alpha   90.00
_cell.angle_beta   90.00
_cell.angle_gamma   90.00
#
_symmetry.space_group_name_H-M   'P 1'
#
loop_
_entity.id
_entity.type
_entity.pdbx_description
1 polymer ?
#
loop_
_entity_poly.entity_id
_entity_poly.type
_entity_poly.pdbx_seq_one_letter_code
_entity_poly.pdbx_strand_id
1 'polypeptide(L)'
;MGKMGRSFRPQRVFQRAKINLSIPRKEGPRAVPPVWLKVLERIPPSDILTRPKPIPHRDPDPRQRHPRNIFKPQHITYPEDELRTTFFKDHPWELARPKVVVELDGKDGRYVDWSKGLRQPGRTVSGESVVQRQLWLMENVEAITKEQAYDTARKEFYDIRQQEDIQRRIAQEEARMVGGYFGKTRLQVSMELEDATYDKWKKWAESEALKLQAERESAYANFGNEDSATASGSEDPEPTV
;
A
#
# COMPACT_ATOMS: atom_id res chain seq x y z
N MET A 1 10.16 27.25 24.89
CA MET A 1 10.53 25.81 25.02
C MET A 1 11.20 25.33 23.73
N GLY A 2 12.51 25.58 23.56
CA GLY A 2 13.24 25.14 22.36
C GLY A 2 13.75 23.71 22.55
N LYS A 3 13.30 22.76 21.72
CA LYS A 3 13.84 21.39 21.74
C LYS A 3 15.33 21.44 21.40
N MET A 4 16.17 20.84 22.24
CA MET A 4 17.62 20.71 22.04
C MET A 4 17.91 19.94 20.75
N GLY A 5 18.08 20.65 19.63
CA GLY A 5 18.67 20.09 18.42
C GLY A 5 20.18 19.96 18.60
N ARG A 6 20.73 18.75 18.40
CA ARG A 6 22.18 18.55 18.34
C ARG A 6 22.75 19.36 17.16
N SER A 7 23.80 20.14 17.39
CA SER A 7 24.45 20.91 16.33
C SER A 7 25.32 19.98 15.47
N PHE A 8 24.77 19.52 14.34
CA PHE A 8 25.54 18.79 13.33
C PHE A 8 26.18 19.76 12.34
N ARG A 9 27.50 19.67 12.13
CA ARG A 9 28.25 20.48 11.14
C ARG A 9 28.99 19.61 10.10
N PRO A 10 28.30 18.68 9.39
CA PRO A 10 28.93 17.72 8.49
C PRO A 10 29.60 18.38 7.27
N GLN A 11 29.01 19.44 6.72
CA GLN A 11 29.58 20.18 5.58
C GLN A 11 30.95 20.82 5.90
N ARG A 12 31.25 21.09 7.17
CA ARG A 12 32.51 21.73 7.60
C ARG A 12 33.60 20.73 8.00
N VAL A 13 33.38 19.43 7.80
CA VAL A 13 34.36 18.39 8.15
C VAL A 13 35.68 18.58 7.39
N PHE A 14 35.61 18.89 6.09
CA PHE A 14 36.79 19.21 5.28
C PHE A 14 37.57 20.41 5.83
N GLN A 15 36.88 21.52 6.08
CA GLN A 15 37.49 22.74 6.63
C GLN A 15 38.12 22.49 8.00
N ARG A 16 37.43 21.77 8.88
CA ARG A 16 37.90 21.48 10.24
C ARG A 16 39.08 20.51 10.24
N ALA A 17 39.09 19.52 9.37
CA ALA A 17 40.24 18.63 9.19
C ALA A 17 41.46 19.38 8.65
N LYS A 18 41.28 20.27 7.66
CA LYS A 18 42.36 21.12 7.13
C LYS A 18 42.95 22.02 8.22
N ILE A 19 42.09 22.66 9.03
CA ILE A 19 42.52 23.47 10.19
C ILE A 19 43.31 22.62 11.19
N ASN A 20 42.78 21.45 11.59
CA ASN A 20 43.43 20.56 12.55
C ASN A 20 44.80 20.05 12.07
N LEU A 21 44.98 19.86 10.75
CA LEU A 21 46.26 19.45 10.16
C LEU A 21 47.26 20.60 10.02
N SER A 22 46.79 21.84 9.91
CA SER A 22 47.67 23.02 9.83
C SER A 22 48.27 23.44 11.18
N ILE A 23 47.67 23.04 12.31
CA ILE A 23 48.16 23.39 13.64
C ILE A 23 49.33 22.45 14.00
N PRO A 24 50.57 22.96 14.20
CA PRO A 24 51.70 22.13 14.60
C PRO A 24 51.50 21.62 16.04
N ARG A 25 51.69 20.31 16.26
CA ARG A 25 51.69 19.72 17.60
C ARG A 25 53.11 19.77 18.16
N LYS A 26 53.28 20.26 19.39
CA LYS A 26 54.60 20.41 20.05
C LYS A 26 55.26 19.08 20.38
N GLU A 27 54.48 18.01 20.59
CA GLU A 27 54.98 16.68 20.95
C GLU A 27 54.22 15.60 20.15
N GLY A 28 54.96 14.72 19.45
CA GLY A 28 54.43 13.58 18.68
C GLY A 28 54.72 13.59 17.17
N PRO A 29 54.53 12.44 16.49
CA PRO A 29 54.75 12.33 15.03
C PRO A 29 53.77 13.20 14.22
N ARG A 30 54.21 13.66 13.04
CA ARG A 30 53.41 14.49 12.12
C ARG A 30 52.08 13.79 11.80
N ALA A 31 50.98 14.48 12.00
CA ALA A 31 49.65 13.94 11.71
C ALA A 31 49.52 13.62 10.21
N VAL A 32 49.29 12.35 9.89
CA VAL A 32 49.02 11.90 8.53
C VAL A 32 47.62 12.39 8.13
N PRO A 33 47.45 13.09 7.00
CA PRO A 33 46.14 13.55 6.57
C PRO A 33 45.23 12.34 6.30
N PRO A 34 43.94 12.41 6.66
CA PRO A 34 43.00 11.35 6.33
C PRO A 34 42.90 11.14 4.82
N VAL A 35 42.82 9.87 4.39
CA VAL A 35 42.77 9.49 2.97
C VAL A 35 41.62 10.15 2.21
N TRP A 36 40.48 10.39 2.87
CA TRP A 36 39.31 11.03 2.28
C TRP A 36 39.48 12.54 2.03
N LEU A 37 40.46 13.20 2.66
CA LEU A 37 40.63 14.66 2.57
C LEU A 37 40.95 15.10 1.14
N LYS A 38 41.81 14.35 0.45
CA LYS A 38 42.18 14.60 -0.95
C LYS A 38 40.99 14.45 -1.92
N VAL A 39 40.03 13.57 -1.58
CA VAL A 39 38.82 13.35 -2.38
C VAL A 39 37.87 14.54 -2.23
N LEU A 40 37.64 15.00 -1.00
CA LEU A 40 36.76 16.15 -0.73
C LEU A 40 37.31 17.48 -1.25
N GLU A 41 38.63 17.61 -1.42
CA GLU A 41 39.22 18.78 -2.08
C GLU A 41 38.79 18.90 -3.55
N ARG A 42 38.56 17.76 -4.21
CA ARG A 42 38.11 17.71 -5.62
C ARG A 42 36.59 17.76 -5.76
N ILE A 43 35.87 17.25 -4.76
CA ILE A 43 34.41 17.13 -4.76
C ILE A 43 33.87 17.88 -3.52
N PRO A 44 33.69 19.21 -3.60
CA PRO A 44 33.10 19.95 -2.50
C PRO A 44 31.64 19.52 -2.27
N PRO A 45 31.15 19.51 -1.02
CA PRO A 45 29.76 19.20 -0.74
C PRO A 45 28.81 20.25 -1.34
N SER A 46 27.61 19.82 -1.76
CA SER A 46 26.56 20.72 -2.24
C SER A 46 25.93 21.55 -1.11
N ASP A 47 25.23 22.62 -1.49
CA ASP A 47 24.37 23.37 -0.58
C ASP A 47 23.07 22.57 -0.27
N ILE A 48 22.66 22.58 0.99
CA ILE A 48 21.57 21.73 1.53
C ILE A 48 20.51 22.57 2.25
N LEU A 49 20.88 23.75 2.78
CA LEU A 49 20.01 24.55 3.66
C LEU A 49 19.32 25.71 2.94
N THR A 50 19.20 25.61 1.62
CA THR A 50 18.41 26.53 0.81
C THR A 50 17.08 25.91 0.45
N ARG A 51 16.01 26.72 0.52
CA ARG A 51 14.66 26.33 0.08
C ARG A 51 14.44 26.90 -1.32
N PRO A 52 14.66 26.13 -2.39
CA PRO A 52 14.40 26.61 -3.74
C PRO A 52 12.90 26.72 -4.00
N LYS A 53 12.52 27.54 -4.98
CA LYS A 53 11.15 27.53 -5.51
C LYS A 53 10.96 26.22 -6.31
N PRO A 54 9.93 25.41 -5.99
CA PRO A 54 9.66 24.16 -6.68
C PRO A 54 9.14 24.40 -8.11
N ILE A 55 9.20 23.36 -8.94
CA ILE A 55 8.64 23.35 -10.29
C ILE A 55 7.11 23.53 -10.19
N PRO A 56 6.51 24.48 -10.93
CA PRO A 56 5.06 24.62 -10.99
C PRO A 56 4.47 23.52 -11.89
N HIS A 57 3.51 22.76 -11.38
CA HIS A 57 2.68 21.81 -12.13
C HIS A 57 1.30 22.39 -12.49
N ARG A 58 0.91 23.49 -11.83
CA ARG A 58 -0.33 24.22 -12.09
C ARG A 58 -0.02 25.72 -12.13
N ASP A 59 -0.75 26.43 -12.98
CA ASP A 59 -0.66 27.88 -13.03
C ASP A 59 -1.14 28.48 -11.70
N PRO A 60 -0.39 29.44 -11.13
CA PRO A 60 -0.79 30.11 -9.90
C PRO A 60 -2.06 30.94 -10.13
N ASP A 61 -2.94 31.01 -9.13
CA ASP A 61 -4.14 31.84 -9.20
C ASP A 61 -3.74 33.33 -9.32
N PRO A 62 -4.05 34.00 -10.44
CA PRO A 62 -3.67 35.40 -10.67
C PRO A 62 -4.34 36.37 -9.68
N ARG A 63 -5.39 35.95 -8.98
CA ARG A 63 -6.11 36.78 -8.00
C ARG A 63 -5.41 36.83 -6.64
N GLN A 64 -4.49 35.91 -6.37
CA GLN A 64 -3.84 35.79 -5.07
C GLN A 64 -2.66 36.77 -4.93
N ARG A 65 -2.87 37.88 -4.22
CA ARG A 65 -1.84 38.93 -4.02
C ARG A 65 -0.69 38.51 -3.10
N HIS A 66 -0.93 37.62 -2.13
CA HIS A 66 0.08 37.11 -1.19
C HIS A 66 -0.02 35.59 -1.04
N PRO A 67 0.56 34.83 -1.99
CA PRO A 67 0.49 33.38 -1.95
C PRO A 67 1.31 32.83 -0.77
N ARG A 68 0.68 31.98 0.05
CA ARG A 68 1.36 31.17 1.06
C ARG A 68 1.92 29.92 0.38
N ASN A 69 2.90 29.27 1.01
CA ASN A 69 3.46 27.98 0.53
C ASN A 69 4.24 28.03 -0.80
N ILE A 70 4.88 29.16 -1.13
CA ILE A 70 5.68 29.32 -2.36
C ILE A 70 6.81 28.28 -2.47
N PHE A 71 7.38 27.85 -1.33
CA PHE A 71 8.45 26.86 -1.27
C PHE A 71 7.96 25.43 -1.06
N LYS A 72 6.64 25.19 -1.11
CA LYS A 72 6.05 23.86 -0.92
C LYS A 72 5.90 23.18 -2.29
N PRO A 73 6.43 21.97 -2.48
CA PRO A 73 6.19 21.19 -3.69
C PRO A 73 4.69 21.05 -3.97
N GLN A 74 4.30 21.22 -5.24
CA GLN A 74 2.91 21.08 -5.68
C GLN A 74 2.55 19.61 -5.89
N HIS A 75 1.26 19.27 -5.75
CA HIS A 75 0.76 17.94 -6.07
C HIS A 75 0.75 17.75 -7.58
N ILE A 76 1.31 16.63 -8.06
CA ILE A 76 1.33 16.27 -9.47
C ILE A 76 -0.06 15.70 -9.80
N THR A 77 -0.74 16.26 -10.79
CA THR A 77 -2.04 15.76 -11.24
C THR A 77 -2.05 15.66 -12.74
N TYR A 78 -2.62 14.56 -13.23
CA TYR A 78 -2.69 14.26 -14.64
C TYR A 78 -4.15 14.13 -15.11
N PRO A 79 -4.47 14.44 -16.39
CA PRO A 79 -5.83 14.31 -16.90
C PRO A 79 -6.38 12.87 -16.80
N GLU A 80 -5.51 11.87 -16.88
CA GLU A 80 -5.83 10.44 -16.77
C GLU A 80 -6.30 10.05 -15.37
N ASP A 81 -5.96 10.82 -14.33
CA ASP A 81 -6.38 10.52 -12.96
C ASP A 81 -7.91 10.54 -12.84
N GLU A 82 -8.56 11.49 -13.52
CA GLU A 82 -10.01 11.56 -13.58
C GLU A 82 -10.59 10.31 -14.29
N LEU A 83 -10.01 9.92 -15.42
CA LEU A 83 -10.42 8.76 -16.21
C LEU A 83 -10.25 7.44 -15.45
N ARG A 84 -9.17 7.30 -14.67
CA ARG A 84 -8.96 6.16 -13.77
C ARG A 84 -10.07 6.08 -12.74
N THR A 85 -10.41 7.20 -12.11
CA THR A 85 -11.47 7.21 -11.09
C THR A 85 -12.83 6.83 -11.67
N THR A 86 -13.17 7.28 -12.87
CA THR A 86 -14.43 6.90 -13.52
C THR A 86 -14.43 5.41 -13.88
N PHE A 87 -13.36 4.90 -14.49
CA PHE A 87 -13.28 3.50 -14.91
C PHE A 87 -13.39 2.52 -13.73
N PHE A 88 -12.64 2.74 -12.65
CA PHE A 88 -12.64 1.82 -11.49
C PHE A 88 -13.88 1.95 -10.60
N LYS A 89 -14.62 3.06 -10.69
CA LYS A 89 -15.96 3.16 -10.07
C LYS A 89 -16.97 2.29 -10.80
N ASP A 90 -16.94 2.31 -12.14
CA ASP A 90 -17.83 1.50 -12.96
C ASP A 90 -17.47 0.00 -12.91
N HIS A 91 -16.19 -0.33 -12.73
CA HIS A 91 -15.67 -1.70 -12.70
C HIS A 91 -14.94 -2.03 -11.38
N PRO A 92 -15.63 -2.11 -10.23
CA PRO A 92 -14.97 -2.36 -8.95
C PRO A 92 -14.18 -3.67 -8.92
N TRP A 93 -14.67 -4.70 -9.62
CA TRP A 93 -14.04 -6.02 -9.66
C TRP A 93 -12.76 -6.08 -10.51
N GLU A 94 -12.46 -5.07 -11.33
CA GLU A 94 -11.14 -4.97 -11.97
C GLU A 94 -10.04 -4.71 -10.93
N LEU A 95 -10.35 -4.13 -9.76
CA LEU A 95 -9.40 -3.97 -8.65
C LEU A 95 -9.02 -5.31 -8.01
N ALA A 96 -9.88 -6.34 -8.13
CA ALA A 96 -9.59 -7.66 -7.62
C ALA A 96 -8.56 -8.42 -8.48
N ARG A 97 -8.30 -7.96 -9.72
CA ARG A 97 -7.29 -8.57 -10.58
C ARG A 97 -5.90 -8.13 -10.11
N PRO A 98 -4.98 -9.08 -9.79
CA PRO A 98 -3.67 -8.72 -9.30
C PRO A 98 -2.87 -7.98 -10.37
N LYS A 99 -2.25 -6.86 -9.97
CA LYS A 99 -1.41 -6.03 -10.82
C LYS A 99 -0.01 -5.94 -10.23
N VAL A 100 1.00 -6.24 -11.05
CA VAL A 100 2.41 -6.01 -10.70
C VAL A 100 2.74 -4.55 -10.97
N VAL A 101 3.20 -3.84 -9.94
CA VAL A 101 3.62 -2.42 -10.01
C VAL A 101 5.14 -2.29 -10.01
N VAL A 102 5.85 -3.39 -9.75
CA VAL A 102 7.31 -3.42 -9.79
C VAL A 102 7.75 -3.34 -11.25
N GLU A 103 8.46 -2.26 -11.59
CA GLU A 103 9.05 -2.07 -12.90
C GLU A 103 10.30 -2.93 -13.08
N LEU A 104 10.53 -3.43 -14.30
CA LEU A 104 11.73 -4.21 -14.63
C LEU A 104 12.90 -3.30 -14.99
N ASP A 105 12.76 -2.52 -16.06
CA ASP A 105 13.79 -1.61 -16.57
C ASP A 105 13.33 -0.13 -16.65
N GLY A 106 12.05 0.12 -16.34
CA GLY A 106 11.42 1.44 -16.42
C GLY A 106 11.30 2.01 -17.83
N LYS A 107 11.39 1.16 -18.87
CA LYS A 107 11.28 1.56 -20.29
C LYS A 107 10.04 0.98 -20.96
N ASP A 108 9.12 0.44 -20.19
CA ASP A 108 7.83 -0.09 -20.65
C ASP A 108 7.08 0.93 -21.53
N GLY A 109 7.07 2.20 -21.14
CA GLY A 109 6.39 3.27 -21.87
C GLY A 109 6.95 3.58 -23.27
N ARG A 110 8.14 3.08 -23.63
CA ARG A 110 8.76 3.38 -24.95
C ARG A 110 8.21 2.53 -26.09
N TYR A 111 7.70 1.34 -25.79
CA TYR A 111 7.25 0.37 -26.80
C TYR A 111 5.74 0.35 -26.98
N VAL A 112 5.05 1.27 -26.31
CA VAL A 112 3.60 1.32 -26.25
C VAL A 112 3.09 2.26 -27.32
N ASP A 113 2.18 1.76 -28.14
CA ASP A 113 1.56 2.50 -29.23
C ASP A 113 0.04 2.35 -29.15
N TRP A 114 -0.59 3.33 -28.49
CA TRP A 114 -2.03 3.34 -28.23
C TRP A 114 -2.88 3.54 -29.48
N SER A 115 -2.29 3.78 -30.66
CA SER A 115 -3.01 3.83 -31.94
C SER A 115 -3.51 2.45 -32.38
N LYS A 116 -2.76 1.38 -32.05
CA LYS A 116 -3.02 0.00 -32.48
C LYS A 116 -4.11 -0.72 -31.68
N GLY A 117 -4.43 -0.23 -30.48
CA GLY A 117 -5.45 -0.79 -29.60
C GLY A 117 -4.98 -1.02 -28.16
N LEU A 118 -5.71 -1.85 -27.43
CA LEU A 118 -5.44 -2.12 -26.00
C LEU A 118 -4.32 -3.13 -25.73
N ARG A 119 -4.09 -4.06 -26.65
CA ARG A 119 -3.03 -5.08 -26.50
C ARG A 119 -1.69 -4.47 -26.86
N GLN A 120 -0.82 -4.35 -25.86
CA GLN A 120 0.50 -3.73 -25.99
C GLN A 120 1.59 -4.74 -25.65
N PRO A 121 2.76 -4.68 -26.30
CA PRO A 121 3.86 -5.58 -26.01
C PRO A 121 4.36 -5.36 -24.58
N GLY A 122 4.59 -6.45 -23.84
CA GLY A 122 5.13 -6.39 -22.48
C GLY A 122 4.18 -5.85 -21.40
N ARG A 123 2.92 -5.49 -21.76
CA ARG A 123 1.92 -5.00 -20.81
C ARG A 123 0.68 -5.87 -20.80
N THR A 124 0.17 -6.16 -19.61
CA THR A 124 -1.11 -6.85 -19.45
C THR A 124 -2.28 -5.89 -19.67
N VAL A 125 -3.34 -6.39 -20.29
CA VAL A 125 -4.56 -5.61 -20.52
C VAL A 125 -5.25 -5.37 -19.17
N SER A 126 -5.37 -4.10 -18.80
CA SER A 126 -5.89 -3.63 -17.50
C SER A 126 -6.72 -2.35 -17.69
N GLY A 127 -7.33 -1.85 -16.62
CA GLY A 127 -8.00 -0.54 -16.66
C GLY A 127 -7.09 0.59 -17.16
N GLU A 128 -5.78 0.50 -16.90
CA GLU A 128 -4.82 1.50 -17.38
C GLU A 128 -4.70 1.50 -18.91
N SER A 129 -4.78 0.35 -19.58
CA SER A 129 -4.80 0.34 -21.05
C SER A 129 -6.04 1.02 -21.62
N VAL A 130 -7.19 0.89 -20.93
CA VAL A 130 -8.44 1.56 -21.34
C VAL A 130 -8.32 3.07 -21.21
N VAL A 131 -7.80 3.54 -20.07
CA VAL A 131 -7.59 4.97 -19.82
C VAL A 131 -6.65 5.59 -20.85
N GLN A 132 -5.53 4.93 -21.14
CA GLN A 132 -4.56 5.45 -22.11
C GLN A 132 -5.08 5.42 -23.55
N ARG A 133 -5.82 4.37 -23.93
CA ARG A 133 -6.50 4.30 -25.22
C ARG A 133 -7.57 5.39 -25.34
N GLN A 134 -8.35 5.62 -24.29
CA GLN A 134 -9.34 6.70 -24.23
C GLN A 134 -8.67 8.06 -24.39
N LEU A 135 -7.57 8.32 -23.66
CA LEU A 135 -6.82 9.56 -23.78
C LEU A 135 -6.29 9.76 -25.20
N TRP A 136 -5.69 8.72 -25.78
CA TRP A 136 -5.18 8.75 -27.15
C TRP A 136 -6.28 9.06 -28.17
N LEU A 137 -7.47 8.49 -28.02
CA LEU A 137 -8.62 8.79 -28.88
C LEU A 137 -9.07 10.23 -28.72
N MET A 138 -9.12 10.75 -27.50
CA MET A 138 -9.50 12.14 -27.23
C MET A 138 -8.51 13.17 -27.80
N GLU A 139 -7.22 12.83 -27.84
CA GLU A 139 -6.17 13.74 -28.33
C GLU A 139 -6.00 13.69 -29.86
N ASN A 140 -6.12 12.51 -30.48
CA ASN A 140 -5.78 12.34 -31.90
C ASN A 140 -7.00 12.28 -32.83
N VAL A 141 -8.19 11.95 -32.33
CA VAL A 141 -9.40 11.87 -33.16
C VAL A 141 -10.20 13.15 -33.00
N GLU A 142 -10.36 13.88 -34.10
CA GLU A 142 -11.17 15.10 -34.11
C GLU A 142 -12.65 14.78 -33.84
N ALA A 143 -13.32 15.64 -33.06
CA ALA A 143 -14.75 15.60 -32.74
C ALA A 143 -15.26 14.37 -31.95
N ILE A 144 -14.40 13.62 -31.25
CA ILE A 144 -14.85 12.58 -30.32
C ILE A 144 -15.15 13.14 -28.92
N THR A 145 -16.29 12.80 -28.34
CA THR A 145 -16.57 13.16 -26.94
C THR A 145 -15.84 12.22 -25.97
N LYS A 146 -15.59 12.69 -24.74
CA LYS A 146 -15.00 11.88 -23.66
C LYS A 146 -15.76 10.56 -23.43
N GLU A 147 -17.09 10.60 -23.56
CA GLU A 147 -17.98 9.44 -23.40
C GLU A 147 -17.87 8.47 -24.58
N GLN A 148 -17.83 8.95 -25.81
CA GLN A 148 -17.65 8.11 -27.00
C GLN A 148 -16.29 7.43 -27.04
N ALA A 149 -15.23 8.15 -26.65
CA ALA A 149 -13.89 7.60 -26.50
C ALA A 149 -13.85 6.53 -25.41
N TYR A 150 -14.55 6.77 -24.29
CA TYR A 150 -14.69 5.81 -23.20
C TYR A 150 -15.41 4.53 -23.67
N ASP A 151 -16.55 4.67 -24.34
CA ASP A 151 -17.32 3.54 -24.83
C ASP A 151 -16.57 2.68 -25.84
N THR A 152 -15.80 3.32 -26.72
CA THR A 152 -14.98 2.62 -27.71
C THR A 152 -13.90 1.79 -27.01
N ALA A 153 -13.11 2.40 -26.12
CA ALA A 153 -12.06 1.70 -25.38
C ALA A 153 -12.63 0.61 -24.45
N ARG A 154 -13.81 0.84 -23.86
CA ARG A 154 -14.49 -0.11 -22.98
C ARG A 154 -15.01 -1.34 -23.73
N LYS A 155 -15.57 -1.17 -24.94
CA LYS A 155 -16.00 -2.30 -25.78
C LYS A 155 -14.82 -3.16 -26.21
N GLU A 156 -13.75 -2.54 -26.70
CA GLU A 156 -12.50 -3.25 -27.02
C GLU A 156 -11.99 -4.05 -25.82
N PHE A 157 -12.11 -3.49 -24.60
CA PHE A 157 -11.70 -4.14 -23.37
C PHE A 157 -12.57 -5.36 -23.01
N TYR A 158 -13.88 -5.24 -23.16
CA TYR A 158 -14.82 -6.35 -22.93
C TYR A 158 -14.57 -7.50 -23.88
N ASP A 159 -14.32 -7.22 -25.16
CA ASP A 159 -14.03 -8.25 -26.16
C ASP A 159 -12.77 -9.04 -25.78
N ILE A 160 -11.72 -8.34 -25.34
CA ILE A 160 -10.48 -8.98 -24.88
C ILE A 160 -10.73 -9.83 -23.63
N ARG A 161 -11.49 -9.31 -22.66
CA ARG A 161 -11.81 -10.05 -21.42
C ARG A 161 -12.65 -11.29 -21.70
N GLN A 162 -13.66 -11.18 -22.55
CA GLN A 162 -14.47 -12.31 -22.98
C GLN A 162 -13.62 -13.38 -23.67
N GLN A 163 -12.70 -12.97 -24.55
CA GLN A 163 -11.76 -13.90 -25.19
C GLN A 163 -10.87 -14.61 -24.17
N GLU A 164 -10.31 -13.89 -23.18
CA GLU A 164 -9.49 -14.50 -22.11
C GLU A 164 -10.27 -15.59 -21.34
N ASP A 165 -11.53 -15.33 -21.00
CA ASP A 165 -12.36 -16.26 -20.25
C ASP A 165 -12.78 -17.48 -21.07
N ILE A 166 -13.17 -17.27 -22.33
CA ILE A 166 -13.47 -18.35 -23.27
C ILE A 166 -12.25 -19.24 -23.48
N GLN A 167 -11.07 -18.64 -23.71
CA GLN A 167 -9.82 -19.38 -23.92
C GLN A 167 -9.49 -20.27 -22.72
N ARG A 168 -9.62 -19.76 -21.48
CA ARG A 168 -9.37 -20.54 -20.27
C ARG A 168 -10.30 -21.75 -20.16
N ARG A 169 -11.58 -21.57 -20.48
CA ARG A 169 -12.58 -22.65 -20.42
C ARG A 169 -12.28 -23.73 -21.46
N ILE A 170 -12.10 -23.32 -22.71
CA ILE A 170 -11.82 -24.24 -23.83
C ILE A 170 -10.52 -25.00 -23.58
N ALA A 171 -9.45 -24.32 -23.16
CA ALA A 171 -8.18 -24.97 -22.89
C ALA A 171 -8.28 -26.07 -21.81
N GLN A 172 -9.10 -25.88 -20.78
CA GLN A 172 -9.34 -26.91 -19.76
C GLN A 172 -10.14 -28.10 -20.31
N GLU A 173 -11.13 -27.83 -21.15
CA GLU A 173 -11.95 -28.86 -21.78
C GLU A 173 -11.13 -29.71 -22.76
N GLU A 174 -10.42 -29.06 -23.67
CA GLU A 174 -9.52 -29.72 -24.63
C GLU A 174 -8.47 -30.56 -23.92
N ALA A 175 -7.83 -30.01 -22.88
CA ALA A 175 -6.84 -30.74 -22.09
C ALA A 175 -7.45 -32.01 -21.46
N ARG A 176 -8.66 -31.94 -20.92
CA ARG A 176 -9.34 -33.12 -20.35
C ARG A 176 -9.70 -34.16 -21.41
N MET A 177 -10.14 -33.71 -22.58
CA MET A 177 -10.49 -34.60 -23.69
C MET A 177 -9.28 -35.41 -24.18
N VAL A 178 -8.07 -34.85 -24.11
CA VAL A 178 -6.82 -35.55 -24.46
C VAL A 178 -6.15 -36.27 -23.28
N GLY A 179 -6.85 -36.42 -22.14
CA GLY A 179 -6.35 -37.14 -20.97
C GLY A 179 -5.48 -36.32 -20.01
N GLY A 180 -5.52 -34.99 -20.10
CA GLY A 180 -4.91 -34.08 -19.12
C GLY A 180 -5.76 -33.97 -17.85
N TYR A 181 -5.17 -34.30 -16.71
CA TYR A 181 -5.82 -34.18 -15.40
C TYR A 181 -5.26 -33.00 -14.61
N PHE A 182 -6.14 -32.31 -13.90
CA PHE A 182 -5.79 -31.17 -13.05
C PHE A 182 -5.97 -31.54 -11.57
N GLY A 183 -5.22 -30.87 -10.68
CA GLY A 183 -5.40 -31.00 -9.24
C GLY A 183 -6.70 -30.35 -8.73
N LYS A 184 -6.76 -30.10 -7.42
CA LYS A 184 -7.91 -29.47 -6.78
C LYS A 184 -8.23 -28.11 -7.42
N THR A 185 -9.51 -27.86 -7.64
CA THR A 185 -9.98 -26.56 -8.14
C THR A 185 -9.86 -25.50 -7.05
N ARG A 186 -9.78 -24.22 -7.45
CA ARG A 186 -9.76 -23.10 -6.49
C ARG A 186 -10.98 -23.11 -5.56
N LEU A 187 -12.13 -23.56 -6.03
CA LEU A 187 -13.35 -23.69 -5.22
C LEU A 187 -13.20 -24.74 -4.12
N GLN A 188 -12.65 -25.91 -4.45
CA GLN A 188 -12.37 -26.96 -3.47
C GLN A 188 -11.34 -26.51 -2.43
N VAL A 189 -10.27 -25.84 -2.87
CA VAL A 189 -9.27 -25.27 -1.94
C VAL A 189 -9.89 -24.21 -1.03
N SER A 190 -10.82 -23.37 -1.53
CA SER A 190 -11.54 -22.39 -0.71
C SER A 190 -12.38 -23.07 0.36
N MET A 191 -13.15 -24.10 -0.01
CA MET A 191 -14.00 -24.84 0.93
C MET A 191 -13.18 -25.47 2.05
N GLU A 192 -12.03 -26.09 1.71
CA GLU A 192 -11.13 -26.67 2.71
C GLU A 192 -10.58 -25.64 3.72
N LEU A 193 -10.32 -24.42 3.25
CA LEU A 193 -9.88 -23.33 4.12
C LEU A 193 -11.04 -22.81 4.98
N GLU A 194 -12.23 -22.68 4.41
CA GLU A 194 -13.45 -22.26 5.11
C GLU A 194 -13.81 -23.25 6.22
N ASP A 195 -13.82 -24.55 5.93
CA ASP A 195 -14.04 -25.63 6.90
C ASP A 195 -13.02 -25.55 8.04
N ALA A 196 -11.73 -25.39 7.72
CA ALA A 196 -10.68 -25.26 8.73
C ALA A 196 -10.83 -24.02 9.62
N THR A 197 -11.38 -22.92 9.09
CA THR A 197 -11.70 -21.72 9.89
C THR A 197 -12.97 -21.90 10.71
N TYR A 198 -13.99 -22.56 10.16
CA TYR A 198 -15.23 -22.88 10.84
C TYR A 198 -14.99 -23.78 12.05
N ASP A 199 -14.15 -24.81 11.91
CA ASP A 199 -13.79 -25.71 13.02
C ASP A 199 -13.09 -24.97 14.17
N LYS A 200 -12.24 -23.99 13.85
CA LYS A 200 -11.62 -23.12 14.86
C LYS A 200 -12.66 -22.25 15.55
N TRP A 201 -13.57 -21.64 14.79
CA TRP A 201 -14.65 -20.83 15.32
C TRP A 201 -15.59 -21.66 16.21
N LYS A 202 -15.92 -22.89 15.80
CA LYS A 202 -16.79 -23.81 16.54
C LYS A 202 -16.22 -24.12 17.92
N LYS A 203 -14.93 -24.47 18.01
CA LYS A 203 -14.25 -24.72 19.30
C LYS A 203 -14.25 -23.48 20.20
N TRP A 204 -14.03 -22.29 19.62
CA TRP A 204 -14.12 -21.03 20.36
C TRP A 204 -15.54 -20.78 20.86
N ALA A 205 -16.56 -20.93 20.00
CA ALA A 205 -17.96 -20.71 20.34
C ALA A 205 -18.44 -21.67 21.43
N GLU A 206 -18.03 -22.94 21.39
CA GLU A 206 -18.28 -23.91 22.45
C GLU A 206 -17.66 -23.46 23.78
N SER A 207 -16.40 -23.02 23.78
CA SER A 207 -15.74 -22.54 24.99
C SER A 207 -16.39 -21.28 25.57
N GLU A 208 -16.86 -20.38 24.71
CA GLU A 208 -17.50 -19.14 25.13
C GLU A 208 -18.92 -19.39 25.63
N ALA A 209 -19.66 -20.30 24.99
CA ALA A 209 -20.97 -20.74 25.47
C ALA A 209 -20.89 -21.36 26.87
N LEU A 210 -19.87 -22.19 27.13
CA LEU A 210 -19.63 -22.76 28.46
C LEU A 210 -19.30 -21.69 29.50
N LYS A 211 -18.46 -20.71 29.18
CA LYS A 211 -18.20 -19.57 30.08
C LYS A 211 -19.46 -18.78 30.39
N LEU A 212 -20.25 -18.46 29.36
CA LEU A 212 -21.50 -17.71 29.54
C LEU A 212 -22.50 -18.49 30.41
N GLN A 213 -22.58 -19.81 30.24
CA GLN A 213 -23.38 -20.68 31.11
C GLN A 213 -22.89 -20.63 32.55
N ALA A 214 -21.58 -20.79 32.78
CA ALA A 214 -20.99 -20.73 34.11
C ALA A 214 -21.16 -19.35 34.77
N GLU A 215 -21.02 -18.26 34.02
CA GLU A 215 -21.29 -16.89 34.49
C GLU A 215 -22.75 -16.74 34.91
N ARG A 216 -23.70 -17.22 34.10
CA ARG A 216 -25.13 -17.20 34.44
C ARG A 216 -25.42 -17.99 35.71
N GLU A 217 -24.88 -19.20 35.82
CA GLU A 217 -25.02 -20.04 37.02
C GLU A 217 -24.43 -19.35 38.25
N SER A 218 -23.25 -18.72 38.15
CA SER A 218 -22.64 -17.97 39.25
C SER A 218 -23.44 -16.72 39.65
N ALA A 219 -24.04 -16.02 38.67
CA ALA A 219 -24.88 -14.86 38.92
C ALA A 219 -26.19 -15.24 39.63
N TYR A 220 -26.79 -16.39 39.28
CA TYR A 220 -27.96 -16.92 39.99
C TYR A 220 -27.59 -17.47 41.38
N ALA A 221 -26.46 -18.15 41.53
CA ALA A 221 -26.02 -18.70 42.82
C ALA A 221 -25.71 -17.60 43.86
N ASN A 222 -25.19 -16.46 43.43
CA ASN A 222 -24.89 -15.33 44.33
C ASN A 222 -26.13 -14.57 44.83
N PHE A 223 -27.31 -14.74 44.21
CA PHE A 223 -28.55 -14.07 44.63
C PHE A 223 -29.35 -14.87 45.67
N GLY A 224 -29.03 -16.15 45.91
CA GLY A 224 -29.80 -17.05 46.76
C GLY A 224 -29.18 -17.38 48.12
N ASN A 225 -28.02 -16.80 48.46
CA ASN A 225 -27.27 -17.18 49.66
C ASN A 225 -27.25 -16.14 50.79
N GLU A 226 -28.10 -15.10 50.73
CA GLU A 226 -28.28 -14.16 51.85
C GLU A 226 -29.27 -14.65 52.92
N ASP A 227 -30.10 -15.67 52.63
CA ASP A 227 -31.13 -16.17 53.58
C ASP A 227 -30.67 -17.32 54.50
N SER A 228 -29.42 -17.82 54.36
CA SER A 228 -28.94 -18.99 55.11
C SER A 228 -27.94 -18.68 56.25
N ALA A 229 -27.52 -17.42 56.42
CA ALA A 229 -26.51 -17.03 57.42
C ALA A 229 -27.08 -16.58 58.79
N THR A 230 -28.41 -16.54 58.97
CA THR A 230 -29.05 -16.04 60.20
C THR A 230 -29.70 -17.12 61.08
N ALA A 231 -29.38 -18.40 60.86
CA ALA A 231 -30.00 -19.51 61.60
C ALA A 231 -28.98 -20.60 62.01
N SER A 232 -27.94 -20.24 62.75
CA SER A 232 -27.28 -21.19 63.66
C SER A 232 -26.41 -20.47 64.68
N GLY A 233 -26.99 -20.18 65.85
CA GLY A 233 -26.28 -19.55 66.96
C GLY A 233 -27.11 -19.55 68.24
N SER A 234 -27.23 -20.72 68.88
CA SER A 234 -27.19 -20.92 70.34
C SER A 234 -28.01 -22.15 70.74
N GLU A 235 -27.36 -23.23 71.13
CA GLU A 235 -27.82 -24.11 72.22
C GLU A 235 -26.64 -24.98 72.67
N ASP A 236 -25.98 -24.52 73.74
CA ASP A 236 -25.05 -25.32 74.54
C ASP A 236 -25.80 -26.48 75.21
N PRO A 237 -25.11 -27.59 75.48
CA PRO A 237 -25.16 -28.07 76.85
C PRO A 237 -23.79 -28.52 77.40
N GLU A 238 -23.50 -28.01 78.60
CA GLU A 238 -22.40 -28.42 79.48
C GLU A 238 -22.88 -29.53 80.46
N PRO A 239 -22.05 -30.11 81.35
CA PRO A 239 -21.54 -31.48 81.21
C PRO A 239 -21.92 -32.40 82.39
N THR A 240 -21.79 -33.73 82.25
CA THR A 240 -21.59 -34.63 83.42
C THR A 240 -20.85 -35.92 83.06
N VAL A 241 -19.69 -36.05 83.71
CA VAL A 241 -18.95 -37.23 84.27
C VAL A 241 -18.89 -38.52 83.45
#